data_AF-A0A257NJP7-F1
#
_entry.id   AF-A0A257NJP7-F1
#
_cell.length_a   1.000
_cell.length_b   1.000
_cell.length_c   1.000
_cell.angle_alpha   90.00
_cell.angle_beta   90.00
_cell.angle_gamma   90.00
#
_symmetry.space_group_name_H-M   'P 1'
#
loop_
_entity.id
_entity.type
_entity.pdbx_description
1 polymer ?
#
loop_
_entity_poly.entity_id
_entity_poly.type
_entity_poly.pdbx_seq_one_letter_code
_entity_poly.pdbx_strand_id
1 'polypeptide(L)'
;IADFEVAEEMIKHFIRKVHNRRGFASPLIIICVPSGSTAVERRAIQESAESAGARKVLLIEEPMAAAIGAGLPVTEPSGSMVVDIGGGTTEVAVISLGGIVYARSVRVGGDKMDEAIISYIRRQFNLLIGESSAERIKMDIGAAWVDNDQDGPTRFLKGRDLINGVPREVTVTQRQIAESLAEPIGQIVEAVKVALENCPPELAADIVDKGIMLTGGGALLHRLDEVLRVSTGLPVMVAENPLQCVALGTGRALEEIKRLRPVLSSMY
;
A
#
# COMPACT_ATOMS: atom_id res chain seq x y z
N ILE A 1 -14.50 3.87 1.36
CA ILE A 1 -14.88 3.41 2.74
C ILE A 1 -16.08 2.46 2.62
N ALA A 2 -16.07 1.30 3.27
CA ALA A 2 -17.16 0.31 3.16
C ALA A 2 -18.33 0.58 4.14
N ASP A 3 -18.02 1.08 5.35
CA ASP A 3 -18.98 1.49 6.37
C ASP A 3 -18.50 2.82 6.98
N PHE A 4 -19.26 3.89 6.76
CA PHE A 4 -18.89 5.24 7.17
C PHE A 4 -19.03 5.48 8.67
N GLU A 5 -20.09 4.93 9.29
CA GLU A 5 -20.34 5.13 10.73
C GLU A 5 -19.25 4.44 11.55
N VAL A 6 -18.88 3.22 11.15
CA VAL A 6 -17.81 2.47 11.82
C VAL A 6 -16.46 3.16 11.61
N ALA A 7 -16.18 3.66 10.40
CA ALA A 7 -14.93 4.38 10.11
C ALA A 7 -14.80 5.67 10.93
N GLU A 8 -15.88 6.44 11.07
CA GLU A 8 -15.89 7.66 11.88
C GLU A 8 -15.59 7.37 13.35
N GLU A 9 -16.25 6.39 13.95
CA GLU A 9 -16.00 6.02 15.34
C GLU A 9 -14.58 5.47 15.55
N MET A 10 -14.03 4.76 14.56
CA MET A 10 -12.64 4.32 14.57
C MET A 10 -11.66 5.51 14.55
N ILE A 11 -11.89 6.50 13.68
CA ILE A 11 -11.07 7.72 13.60
C ILE A 11 -11.11 8.46 14.95
N LYS A 12 -12.31 8.68 15.50
CA LYS A 12 -12.50 9.32 16.82
C LYS A 12 -11.78 8.55 17.91
N HIS A 13 -11.88 7.21 17.91
CA HIS A 13 -11.20 6.36 18.89
C HIS A 13 -9.69 6.57 18.87
N PHE A 14 -9.06 6.49 17.69
CA PHE A 14 -7.60 6.63 17.58
C PHE A 14 -7.11 8.04 17.94
N ILE A 15 -7.83 9.09 17.53
CA ILE A 15 -7.51 10.47 17.93
C ILE A 15 -7.58 10.62 19.45
N ARG A 16 -8.66 10.14 20.08
CA ARG A 16 -8.85 10.24 21.54
C ARG A 16 -7.84 9.41 22.33
N LYS A 17 -7.36 8.30 21.77
CA LYS A 17 -6.36 7.41 22.40
C LYS A 17 -5.00 8.10 22.56
N VAL A 18 -4.61 8.94 21.60
CA VAL A 18 -3.32 9.64 21.62
C VAL A 18 -3.42 11.08 22.14
N HIS A 19 -4.62 11.66 22.14
CA HIS A 19 -4.82 13.03 22.62
C HIS A 19 -4.78 13.12 24.15
N ASN A 20 -3.78 13.82 24.68
CA ASN A 20 -3.64 14.04 26.12
C ASN A 20 -4.66 15.09 26.60
N ARG A 21 -5.76 14.62 27.22
CA ARG A 21 -6.89 15.43 27.73
C ARG A 21 -6.54 16.45 28.82
N ARG A 22 -5.26 16.61 29.18
CA ARG A 22 -4.81 17.58 30.20
C ARG A 22 -4.77 19.03 29.71
N GLY A 23 -5.02 19.30 28.42
CA GLY A 23 -5.08 20.66 27.87
C GLY A 23 -6.38 20.94 27.09
N PHE A 24 -6.82 22.20 27.09
CA PHE A 24 -7.89 22.72 26.22
C PHE A 24 -7.42 22.95 24.77
N ALA A 25 -6.54 22.10 24.25
CA ALA A 25 -5.90 22.32 22.96
C ALA A 25 -6.65 21.56 21.85
N SER A 26 -7.28 22.28 20.93
CA SER A 26 -7.82 21.70 19.70
C SER A 26 -6.69 21.54 18.67
N PRO A 27 -6.27 20.31 18.32
CA PRO A 27 -5.07 20.08 17.50
C PRO A 27 -5.32 20.40 16.02
N LEU A 28 -4.23 20.71 15.32
CA LEU A 28 -4.14 20.56 13.87
C LEU A 28 -3.89 19.08 13.55
N ILE A 29 -4.66 18.50 12.64
CA ILE A 29 -4.51 17.11 12.20
C ILE A 29 -4.22 17.09 10.70
N ILE A 30 -3.27 16.25 10.28
CA ILE A 30 -3.09 15.89 8.87
C ILE A 30 -3.53 14.44 8.71
N ILE A 31 -4.39 14.17 7.73
CA ILE A 31 -4.89 12.83 7.42
C ILE A 31 -4.48 12.46 6.00
N CYS A 32 -3.87 11.28 5.87
CA CYS A 32 -3.57 10.68 4.58
C CYS A 32 -4.84 10.11 3.94
N VAL A 33 -5.03 10.35 2.64
CA VAL A 33 -6.15 9.81 1.86
C VAL A 33 -5.65 9.20 0.54
N PRO A 34 -6.24 8.11 0.05
CA PRO A 34 -5.92 7.57 -1.27
C PRO A 34 -6.07 8.63 -2.36
N SER A 35 -5.20 8.61 -3.38
CA SER A 35 -5.24 9.60 -4.47
C SER A 35 -6.60 9.59 -5.20
N GLY A 36 -7.16 8.39 -5.41
CA GLY A 36 -8.47 8.17 -6.03
C GLY A 36 -9.68 8.46 -5.15
N SER A 37 -9.50 8.97 -3.93
CA SER A 37 -10.62 9.26 -3.01
C SER A 37 -11.54 10.34 -3.56
N THR A 38 -12.84 10.05 -3.58
CA THR A 38 -13.87 11.00 -4.04
C THR A 38 -13.98 12.22 -3.13
N ALA A 39 -14.54 13.31 -3.63
CA ALA A 39 -14.79 14.50 -2.82
C ALA A 39 -15.66 14.22 -1.58
N VAL A 40 -16.62 13.28 -1.72
CA VAL A 40 -17.50 12.85 -0.62
C VAL A 40 -16.70 12.11 0.46
N GLU A 41 -15.83 11.18 0.06
CA GLU A 41 -14.97 10.44 1.00
C GLU A 41 -13.99 11.37 1.73
N ARG A 42 -13.34 12.27 1.00
CA ARG A 42 -12.41 13.26 1.56
C ARG A 42 -13.10 14.15 2.61
N ARG A 43 -14.33 14.61 2.29
CA ARG A 43 -15.13 15.42 3.21
C ARG A 43 -15.54 14.64 4.46
N ALA A 44 -16.02 13.40 4.32
CA ALA A 44 -16.41 12.58 5.46
C ALA A 44 -15.26 12.30 6.43
N ILE A 45 -14.05 12.04 5.90
CA ILE A 45 -12.83 11.89 6.71
C ILE A 45 -12.52 13.18 7.48
N GLN A 46 -12.67 14.34 6.83
CA GLN A 46 -12.45 15.64 7.44
C GLN A 46 -13.45 15.90 8.59
N GLU A 47 -14.75 15.74 8.31
CA GLU A 47 -15.83 15.94 9.28
C GLU A 47 -15.70 14.99 10.49
N SER A 48 -15.25 13.76 10.27
CA SER A 48 -14.97 12.78 11.34
C SER A 48 -13.89 13.26 12.30
N ALA A 49 -12.81 13.84 11.77
CA ALA A 49 -11.69 14.35 12.55
C ALA A 49 -12.01 15.67 13.26
N GLU A 50 -12.76 16.55 12.61
CA GLU A 50 -13.31 17.77 13.23
C GLU A 50 -14.24 17.42 14.40
N SER A 51 -15.15 16.46 14.19
CA SER A 51 -16.05 15.93 15.23
C SER A 51 -15.29 15.22 16.37
N ALA A 52 -14.07 14.77 16.12
CA ALA A 52 -13.18 14.22 17.15
C ALA A 52 -12.46 15.30 17.98
N GLY A 53 -12.60 16.59 17.63
CA GLY A 53 -12.04 17.73 18.34
C GLY A 53 -10.90 18.46 17.63
N ALA A 54 -10.62 18.14 16.36
CA ALA A 54 -9.62 18.86 15.57
C ALA A 54 -10.04 20.31 15.31
N ARG A 55 -9.10 21.26 15.47
CA ARG A 55 -9.31 22.67 15.11
C ARG A 55 -9.27 22.88 13.60
N LYS A 56 -8.37 22.14 12.95
CA LYS A 56 -8.09 22.23 11.53
C LYS A 56 -7.65 20.86 11.07
N VAL A 57 -8.16 20.45 9.92
CA VAL A 57 -7.78 19.20 9.28
C VAL A 57 -7.22 19.54 7.91
N LEU A 58 -6.08 18.94 7.58
CA LEU A 58 -5.47 18.99 6.27
C LEU A 58 -5.38 17.57 5.72
N LEU A 59 -5.51 17.44 4.41
CA LEU A 59 -5.38 16.16 3.72
C LEU A 59 -4.08 16.12 2.94
N ILE A 60 -3.44 14.96 2.96
CA ILE A 60 -2.29 14.63 2.11
C ILE A 60 -2.62 13.37 1.31
N GLU A 61 -2.20 13.32 0.06
CA GLU A 61 -2.41 12.14 -0.78
C GLU A 61 -1.43 11.03 -0.41
N GLU A 62 -1.91 9.80 -0.40
CA GLU A 62 -1.16 8.60 -0.03
C GLU A 62 0.18 8.44 -0.76
N PRO A 63 0.24 8.48 -2.10
CA PRO A 63 1.53 8.41 -2.79
C PRO A 63 2.48 9.55 -2.43
N MET A 64 1.96 10.76 -2.16
CA MET A 64 2.79 11.89 -1.73
C MET A 64 3.35 11.67 -0.31
N ALA A 65 2.51 11.23 0.63
CA ALA A 65 2.94 10.89 1.98
C ALA A 65 3.95 9.74 1.97
N ALA A 66 3.70 8.68 1.19
CA ALA A 66 4.62 7.57 1.01
C ALA A 66 5.98 8.03 0.48
N ALA A 67 6.00 8.86 -0.56
CA ALA A 67 7.24 9.40 -1.15
C ALA A 67 8.05 10.25 -0.15
N ILE A 68 7.39 11.12 0.62
CA ILE A 68 8.05 11.92 1.68
C ILE A 68 8.63 11.00 2.75
N GLY A 69 7.87 9.98 3.17
CA GLY A 69 8.32 9.01 4.18
C GLY A 69 9.45 8.12 3.70
N ALA A 70 9.52 7.83 2.40
CA ALA A 70 10.62 7.10 1.77
C ALA A 70 11.84 7.98 1.46
N GLY A 71 11.77 9.28 1.76
CA GLY A 71 12.89 10.21 1.58
C GLY A 71 13.09 10.71 0.15
N LEU A 72 12.10 10.56 -0.72
CA LEU A 72 12.19 11.06 -2.10
C LEU A 72 12.18 12.60 -2.16
N PRO A 73 12.91 13.22 -3.11
CA PRO A 73 13.00 14.67 -3.25
C PRO A 73 11.75 15.28 -3.91
N VAL A 74 10.57 15.10 -3.29
CA VAL A 74 9.27 15.44 -3.90
C VAL A 74 9.08 16.91 -4.27
N THR A 75 9.86 17.83 -3.68
CA THR A 75 9.79 19.28 -3.94
C THR A 75 10.78 19.77 -5.00
N GLU A 76 11.68 18.91 -5.47
CA GLU A 76 12.68 19.27 -6.46
C GLU A 76 12.10 19.20 -7.89
N PRO A 77 12.67 19.94 -8.86
CA PRO A 77 12.32 19.86 -10.28
C PRO A 77 12.88 18.58 -10.91
N SER A 78 12.58 17.43 -10.32
CA SER A 78 13.00 16.13 -10.82
C SER A 78 11.92 15.07 -10.57
N GLY A 79 11.82 14.11 -11.48
CA GLY A 79 10.89 13.00 -11.41
C GLY A 79 11.24 12.04 -10.26
N SER A 80 10.26 11.73 -9.44
CA SER A 80 10.33 10.67 -8.43
C SER A 80 9.15 9.73 -8.61
N MET A 81 9.42 8.43 -8.77
CA MET A 81 8.36 7.42 -8.87
C MET A 81 8.24 6.62 -7.58
N VAL A 82 7.02 6.51 -7.07
CA VAL A 82 6.69 5.70 -5.89
C VAL A 82 5.57 4.72 -6.22
N VAL A 83 5.67 3.51 -5.67
CA VAL A 83 4.68 2.45 -5.76
C VAL A 83 4.38 1.97 -4.35
N ASP A 84 3.25 2.39 -3.80
CA ASP A 84 2.80 2.04 -2.45
C ASP A 84 1.80 0.89 -2.52
N ILE A 85 2.14 -0.25 -1.92
CA ILE A 85 1.32 -1.47 -1.95
C ILE A 85 0.74 -1.71 -0.56
N GLY A 86 -0.50 -1.30 -0.38
CA GLY A 86 -1.26 -1.49 0.86
C GLY A 86 -2.00 -2.82 0.93
N GLY A 87 -2.97 -2.91 1.84
CA GLY A 87 -3.89 -4.06 1.94
C GLY A 87 -4.87 -4.10 0.78
N GLY A 88 -5.68 -3.05 0.62
CA GLY A 88 -6.75 -3.01 -0.38
C GLY A 88 -6.35 -2.42 -1.74
N THR A 89 -5.25 -1.66 -1.80
CA THR A 89 -4.88 -0.86 -2.98
C THR A 89 -3.39 -0.86 -3.23
N THR A 90 -3.04 -0.60 -4.49
CA THR A 90 -1.70 -0.19 -4.91
C THR A 90 -1.81 1.20 -5.53
N GLU A 91 -1.06 2.15 -5.00
CA GLU A 91 -0.95 3.52 -5.49
C GLU A 91 0.38 3.69 -6.23
N VAL A 92 0.31 4.05 -7.51
CA VAL A 92 1.49 4.37 -8.31
C VAL A 92 1.46 5.86 -8.62
N ALA A 93 2.56 6.57 -8.37
CA ALA A 93 2.64 7.98 -8.69
C ALA A 93 4.01 8.44 -9.19
N VAL A 94 3.98 9.45 -10.04
CA VAL A 94 5.13 10.25 -10.46
C VAL A 94 4.97 11.65 -9.87
N ILE A 95 5.97 12.09 -9.12
CA ILE A 95 5.96 13.31 -8.33
C ILE A 95 7.10 14.22 -8.75
N SER A 96 6.82 15.52 -8.85
CA SER A 96 7.81 16.58 -9.06
C SER A 96 7.28 17.92 -8.57
N LEU A 97 8.16 18.82 -8.11
CA LEU A 97 7.80 20.19 -7.69
C LEU A 97 6.67 20.28 -6.65
N GLY A 98 6.55 19.28 -5.77
CA GLY A 98 5.51 19.18 -4.75
C GLY A 98 4.12 18.82 -5.30
N GLY A 99 4.02 18.51 -6.59
CA GLY A 99 2.79 18.08 -7.25
C GLY A 99 2.86 16.62 -7.69
N ILE A 100 1.70 15.98 -7.73
CA ILE A 100 1.53 14.70 -8.41
C ILE A 100 1.33 14.98 -9.91
N VAL A 101 2.26 14.51 -10.73
CA VAL A 101 2.22 14.67 -12.19
C VAL A 101 1.34 13.59 -12.80
N TYR A 102 1.46 12.37 -12.29
CA TYR A 102 0.59 11.25 -12.61
C TYR A 102 0.35 10.44 -11.34
N ALA A 103 -0.88 9.99 -11.13
CA ALA A 103 -1.20 8.98 -10.14
C ALA A 103 -2.24 8.01 -10.66
N ARG A 104 -2.12 6.75 -10.24
CA ARG A 104 -3.08 5.70 -10.50
C ARG A 104 -3.22 4.83 -9.27
N SER A 105 -4.47 4.64 -8.86
CA SER A 105 -4.87 3.69 -7.83
C SER A 105 -5.50 2.47 -8.48
N VAL A 106 -5.05 1.27 -8.10
CA VAL A 106 -5.68 0.02 -8.49
C VAL A 106 -6.09 -0.77 -7.24
N ARG A 107 -7.25 -1.43 -7.29
CA ARG A 107 -7.81 -2.21 -6.17
C ARG A 107 -7.20 -3.62 -6.10
N VAL A 108 -5.88 -3.67 -6.03
CA VAL A 108 -5.07 -4.88 -5.82
C VAL A 108 -4.00 -4.56 -4.79
N GLY A 109 -3.82 -5.45 -3.82
CA GLY A 109 -2.89 -5.30 -2.71
C GLY A 109 -2.83 -6.59 -1.91
N GLY A 110 -2.46 -6.49 -0.63
CA GLY A 110 -2.39 -7.62 0.30
C GLY A 110 -3.66 -8.46 0.38
N ASP A 111 -4.84 -7.85 0.33
CA ASP A 111 -6.13 -8.54 0.46
C ASP A 111 -6.39 -9.45 -0.75
N LYS A 112 -6.07 -8.97 -1.97
CA LYS A 112 -6.18 -9.77 -3.20
C LYS A 112 -5.16 -10.89 -3.26
N MET A 113 -3.99 -10.70 -2.67
CA MET A 113 -3.01 -11.78 -2.51
C MET A 113 -3.55 -12.88 -1.59
N ASP A 114 -4.19 -12.51 -0.48
CA ASP A 114 -4.80 -13.48 0.44
C ASP A 114 -5.96 -14.23 -0.20
N GLU A 115 -6.86 -13.52 -0.89
CA GLU A 115 -7.95 -14.13 -1.67
C GLU A 115 -7.42 -15.14 -2.70
N ALA A 116 -6.33 -14.79 -3.39
CA ALA A 116 -5.72 -15.65 -4.40
C ALA A 116 -5.13 -16.94 -3.79
N ILE A 117 -4.46 -16.83 -2.64
CA ILE A 117 -3.97 -17.99 -1.86
C ILE A 117 -5.15 -18.87 -1.43
N ILE A 118 -6.21 -18.29 -0.85
CA ILE A 118 -7.41 -19.06 -0.43
C ILE A 118 -8.01 -19.82 -1.62
N SER A 119 -8.18 -19.14 -2.75
CA SER A 119 -8.73 -19.72 -3.98
C SER A 119 -7.86 -20.84 -4.54
N TYR A 120 -6.54 -20.66 -4.52
CA TYR A 120 -5.59 -21.68 -4.97
C TYR A 120 -5.65 -22.92 -4.08
N ILE A 121 -5.58 -22.76 -2.76
CA ILE A 121 -5.61 -23.87 -1.80
C ILE A 121 -6.92 -24.64 -1.89
N ARG A 122 -8.05 -23.92 -2.03
CA ARG A 122 -9.36 -24.53 -2.24
C ARG A 122 -9.40 -25.43 -3.47
N ARG A 123 -8.82 -24.98 -4.60
CA ARG A 123 -8.85 -25.70 -5.87
C ARG A 123 -7.88 -26.88 -5.91
N GLN A 124 -6.65 -26.69 -5.42
CA GLN A 124 -5.60 -27.71 -5.53
C GLN A 124 -5.68 -28.78 -4.43
N PHE A 125 -6.13 -28.42 -3.23
CA PHE A 125 -6.10 -29.32 -2.07
C PHE A 125 -7.49 -29.71 -1.56
N ASN A 126 -8.58 -29.15 -2.13
CA ASN A 126 -9.94 -29.26 -1.58
C ASN A 126 -10.01 -28.86 -0.10
N LEU A 127 -9.23 -27.85 0.29
CA LEU A 127 -9.11 -27.38 1.66
C LEU A 127 -9.61 -25.93 1.78
N LEU A 128 -10.52 -25.68 2.71
CA LEU A 128 -10.98 -24.34 3.04
C LEU A 128 -10.16 -23.76 4.19
N ILE A 129 -9.59 -22.58 3.97
CA ILE A 129 -8.83 -21.80 4.97
C ILE A 129 -9.44 -20.41 5.12
N GLY A 130 -9.16 -19.74 6.25
CA GLY A 130 -9.55 -18.35 6.47
C GLY A 130 -8.46 -17.36 6.07
N GLU A 131 -8.81 -16.08 6.03
CA GLU A 131 -7.92 -14.95 5.68
C GLU A 131 -6.66 -14.93 6.55
N SER A 132 -6.77 -15.04 7.87
CA SER A 132 -5.60 -15.03 8.77
C SER A 132 -4.62 -16.19 8.51
N SER A 133 -5.09 -17.32 7.97
CA SER A 133 -4.21 -18.43 7.59
C SER A 133 -3.52 -18.16 6.26
N ALA A 134 -4.23 -17.55 5.30
CA ALA A 134 -3.67 -17.14 4.02
C ALA A 134 -2.62 -16.04 4.20
N GLU A 135 -2.92 -15.00 4.99
CA GLU A 135 -1.99 -13.91 5.29
C GLU A 135 -0.73 -14.43 5.98
N ARG A 136 -0.87 -15.37 6.93
CA ARG A 136 0.30 -15.99 7.59
C ARG A 136 1.18 -16.73 6.59
N ILE A 137 0.59 -17.50 5.68
CA ILE A 137 1.37 -18.18 4.64
C ILE A 137 2.03 -17.19 3.68
N LYS A 138 1.33 -16.13 3.30
CA LYS A 138 1.87 -15.03 2.48
C LYS A 138 3.11 -14.44 3.14
N MET A 139 3.07 -14.17 4.45
CA MET A 139 4.21 -13.65 5.20
C MET A 139 5.33 -14.68 5.41
N ASP A 140 5.00 -15.96 5.64
CA ASP A 140 5.97 -16.99 5.99
C ASP A 140 6.78 -17.49 4.79
N ILE A 141 6.13 -17.70 3.64
CA ILE A 141 6.75 -18.29 2.43
C ILE A 141 6.29 -17.65 1.11
N GLY A 142 5.49 -16.59 1.14
CA GLY A 142 5.06 -15.90 -0.07
C GLY A 142 6.23 -15.29 -0.84
N ALA A 143 6.24 -15.47 -2.15
CA ALA A 143 7.22 -14.89 -3.05
C ALA A 143 6.54 -14.48 -4.36
N ALA A 144 7.06 -13.41 -4.96
CA ALA A 144 6.56 -12.92 -6.24
C ALA A 144 7.05 -13.76 -7.43
N TRP A 145 8.15 -14.48 -7.24
CA TRP A 145 8.76 -15.35 -8.23
C TRP A 145 9.55 -16.47 -7.54
N VAL A 146 9.58 -17.65 -8.17
CA VAL A 146 10.42 -18.79 -7.77
C VAL A 146 11.10 -19.35 -9.01
N ASP A 147 12.39 -19.68 -8.90
CA ASP A 147 13.15 -20.21 -10.02
C ASP A 147 12.68 -21.63 -10.40
N ASN A 148 12.76 -21.98 -11.68
CA ASN A 148 12.11 -23.19 -12.21
C ASN A 148 12.57 -24.52 -11.58
N ASP A 149 13.74 -24.56 -10.96
CA ASP A 149 14.35 -25.82 -10.47
C ASP A 149 14.20 -26.05 -8.95
N GLN A 150 13.52 -25.16 -8.22
CA GLN A 150 13.39 -25.27 -6.75
C GLN A 150 11.97 -25.01 -6.27
N ASP A 151 11.41 -25.89 -5.42
CA ASP A 151 10.09 -25.67 -4.83
C ASP A 151 10.09 -24.65 -3.68
N GLY A 152 11.29 -24.30 -3.20
CA GLY A 152 11.49 -23.39 -2.08
C GLY A 152 11.06 -23.99 -0.72
N PRO A 153 10.96 -23.18 0.34
CA PRO A 153 10.53 -23.62 1.66
C PRO A 153 9.08 -24.10 1.66
N THR A 154 8.74 -24.92 2.64
CA THR A 154 7.38 -25.47 2.81
C THR A 154 6.77 -25.07 4.15
N ARG A 155 5.45 -25.06 4.23
CA ARG A 155 4.69 -24.83 5.47
C ARG A 155 3.49 -25.74 5.58
N PHE A 156 3.12 -26.07 6.81
CA PHE A 156 1.88 -26.77 7.11
C PHE A 156 0.71 -25.79 7.13
N LEU A 157 -0.38 -26.18 6.51
CA LEU A 157 -1.61 -25.42 6.44
C LEU A 157 -2.79 -26.26 6.93
N LYS A 158 -3.47 -25.76 7.95
CA LYS A 158 -4.66 -26.39 8.53
C LYS A 158 -5.91 -25.71 7.99
N GLY A 159 -6.91 -26.51 7.67
CA GLY A 159 -8.20 -26.02 7.19
C GLY A 159 -9.28 -27.08 7.32
N ARG A 160 -10.46 -26.79 6.76
CA ARG A 160 -11.57 -27.74 6.67
C ARG A 160 -11.52 -28.45 5.33
N ASP A 161 -11.42 -29.77 5.35
CA ASP A 161 -11.54 -30.59 4.15
C ASP A 161 -12.95 -30.42 3.55
N LEU A 162 -13.04 -30.08 2.27
CA LEU A 162 -14.31 -29.80 1.60
C LEU A 162 -15.05 -31.07 1.16
N ILE A 163 -14.38 -32.22 1.14
CA ILE A 163 -14.98 -33.51 0.79
C ILE A 163 -15.62 -34.11 2.05
N ASN A 164 -14.87 -34.18 3.14
CA ASN A 164 -15.29 -34.87 4.36
C ASN A 164 -15.82 -33.92 5.45
N GLY A 165 -15.62 -32.60 5.31
CA GLY A 165 -16.08 -31.60 6.27
C GLY A 165 -15.26 -31.51 7.56
N VAL A 166 -14.18 -32.28 7.69
CA VAL A 166 -13.37 -32.40 8.92
C VAL A 166 -12.07 -31.59 8.84
N PRO A 167 -11.45 -31.23 9.97
CA PRO A 167 -10.13 -30.61 9.97
C PRO A 167 -9.08 -31.49 9.30
N ARG A 168 -8.28 -30.90 8.41
CA ARG A 168 -7.18 -31.55 7.70
C ARG A 168 -5.98 -30.61 7.61
N GLU A 169 -4.79 -31.19 7.60
CA GLU A 169 -3.53 -30.50 7.35
C GLU A 169 -2.96 -30.91 6.00
N VAL A 170 -2.39 -29.95 5.27
CA VAL A 170 -1.65 -30.16 4.03
C VAL A 170 -0.31 -29.42 4.10
N THR A 171 0.68 -29.91 3.37
CA THR A 171 1.95 -29.21 3.18
C THR A 171 1.89 -28.43 1.87
N VAL A 172 2.23 -27.14 1.93
CA VAL A 172 2.32 -26.27 0.75
C VAL A 172 3.76 -25.82 0.53
N THR A 173 4.14 -25.62 -0.72
CA THR A 173 5.47 -25.14 -1.10
C THR A 173 5.44 -23.65 -1.48
N GLN A 174 6.57 -22.97 -1.37
CA GLN A 174 6.71 -21.58 -1.83
C GLN A 174 6.36 -21.44 -3.32
N ARG A 175 6.72 -22.41 -4.17
CA ARG A 175 6.31 -22.44 -5.58
C ARG A 175 4.79 -22.35 -5.74
N GLN A 176 4.04 -23.18 -5.01
CA GLN A 176 2.58 -23.19 -5.07
C GLN A 176 1.97 -21.85 -4.61
N ILE A 177 2.59 -21.21 -3.61
CA ILE A 177 2.16 -19.88 -3.15
C ILE A 177 2.50 -18.83 -4.20
N ALA A 178 3.69 -18.85 -4.81
CA ALA A 178 4.04 -17.93 -5.89
C ALA A 178 3.11 -18.07 -7.11
N GLU A 179 2.78 -19.31 -7.50
CA GLU A 179 1.79 -19.58 -8.55
C GLU A 179 0.42 -18.98 -8.21
N SER A 180 -0.01 -19.07 -6.95
CA SER A 180 -1.27 -18.45 -6.51
C SER A 180 -1.25 -16.93 -6.59
N LEU A 181 -0.08 -16.30 -6.47
CA LEU A 181 0.09 -14.84 -6.45
C LEU A 181 0.35 -14.23 -7.84
N ALA A 182 0.53 -15.04 -8.88
CA ALA A 182 0.89 -14.57 -10.21
C ALA A 182 -0.08 -13.53 -10.79
N GLU A 183 -1.39 -13.74 -10.63
CA GLU A 183 -2.42 -12.80 -11.11
C GLU A 183 -2.37 -11.43 -10.40
N PRO A 184 -2.48 -11.33 -9.05
CA PRO A 184 -2.43 -10.04 -8.38
C PRO A 184 -1.09 -9.31 -8.58
N ILE A 185 0.02 -10.03 -8.67
CA ILE A 185 1.33 -9.41 -8.99
C ILE A 185 1.34 -8.88 -10.42
N GLY A 186 0.81 -9.63 -11.38
CA GLY A 186 0.68 -9.17 -12.76
C GLY A 186 -0.11 -7.87 -12.88
N GLN A 187 -1.18 -7.71 -12.08
CA GLN A 187 -1.96 -6.48 -12.01
C GLN A 187 -1.15 -5.29 -11.43
N ILE A 188 -0.31 -5.54 -10.42
CA ILE A 188 0.60 -4.52 -9.87
C ILE A 188 1.64 -4.10 -10.92
N VAL A 189 2.27 -5.07 -11.60
CA VAL A 189 3.22 -4.81 -12.68
C VAL A 189 2.57 -3.97 -13.79
N GLU A 190 1.34 -4.31 -14.18
CA GLU A 190 0.59 -3.56 -15.19
C GLU A 190 0.28 -2.13 -14.74
N ALA A 191 -0.08 -1.92 -13.48
CA ALA A 191 -0.30 -0.58 -12.94
C ALA A 191 0.97 0.29 -13.05
N VAL A 192 2.13 -0.29 -12.76
CA VAL A 192 3.43 0.38 -12.87
C VAL A 192 3.78 0.70 -14.32
N LYS A 193 3.60 -0.24 -15.25
CA LYS A 193 3.86 -0.02 -16.69
C LYS A 193 3.02 1.11 -17.27
N VAL A 194 1.71 1.10 -17.00
CA VAL A 194 0.83 2.17 -17.47
C VAL A 194 1.22 3.53 -16.88
N ALA A 195 1.70 3.59 -15.64
CA ALA A 195 2.19 4.84 -15.07
C ALA A 195 3.45 5.37 -15.79
N LEU A 196 4.37 4.47 -16.18
CA LEU A 196 5.54 4.83 -16.98
C LEU A 196 5.15 5.32 -18.39
N GLU A 197 4.18 4.67 -19.02
CA GLU A 197 3.67 5.06 -20.35
C GLU A 197 3.01 6.44 -20.37
N ASN A 198 2.41 6.86 -19.25
CA ASN A 198 1.78 8.17 -19.09
C ASN A 198 2.70 9.21 -18.45
N CYS A 199 3.94 8.84 -18.12
CA CYS A 199 4.92 9.76 -17.57
C CYS A 199 5.43 10.70 -18.66
N PRO A 200 5.45 12.03 -18.43
CA PRO A 200 6.06 12.96 -19.37
C PRO A 200 7.52 12.60 -19.66
N PRO A 201 7.99 12.69 -20.92
CA PRO A 201 9.35 12.29 -21.30
C PRO A 201 10.46 12.94 -20.47
N GLU A 202 10.26 14.20 -20.07
CA GLU A 202 11.22 14.94 -19.24
C GLU A 202 11.41 14.33 -17.85
N LEU A 203 10.37 13.70 -17.26
CA LEU A 203 10.46 13.03 -15.96
C LEU A 203 10.82 11.55 -16.11
N ALA A 204 10.50 10.94 -17.25
CA ALA A 204 10.87 9.55 -17.52
C ALA A 204 12.39 9.34 -17.48
N ALA A 205 13.17 10.31 -18.00
CA ALA A 205 14.64 10.26 -17.91
C ALA A 205 15.14 10.19 -16.45
N ASP A 206 14.57 11.01 -15.56
CA ASP A 206 14.93 10.99 -14.15
C ASP A 206 14.56 9.65 -13.47
N ILE A 207 13.43 9.05 -13.87
CA ILE A 207 13.00 7.75 -13.35
C ILE A 207 13.90 6.62 -13.86
N VAL A 208 14.46 6.74 -15.07
CA VAL A 208 15.47 5.78 -15.57
C VAL A 208 16.71 5.78 -14.69
N ASP A 209 17.17 6.96 -14.28
CA ASP A 209 18.38 7.11 -13.47
C ASP A 209 18.14 6.75 -11.99
N LYS A 210 17.00 7.17 -11.43
CA LYS A 210 16.70 7.01 -10.00
C LYS A 210 15.96 5.73 -9.66
N GLY A 211 15.24 5.16 -10.63
CA GLY A 211 14.40 3.98 -10.45
C GLY A 211 13.08 4.24 -9.75
N ILE A 212 12.47 3.14 -9.29
CA ILE A 212 11.17 3.08 -8.63
C ILE A 212 11.38 2.82 -7.14
N MET A 213 10.70 3.59 -6.29
CA MET A 213 10.64 3.34 -4.85
C MET A 213 9.38 2.55 -4.48
N LEU A 214 9.55 1.39 -3.85
CA LEU A 214 8.46 0.57 -3.31
C LEU A 214 8.23 0.87 -1.83
N THR A 215 6.97 1.07 -1.46
CA THR A 215 6.52 1.27 -0.08
C THR A 215 5.29 0.41 0.25
N GLY A 216 4.84 0.46 1.49
CA GLY A 216 3.65 -0.26 1.94
C GLY A 216 3.98 -1.70 2.37
N GLY A 217 3.00 -2.36 3.00
CA GLY A 217 3.18 -3.71 3.51
C GLY A 217 3.41 -4.75 2.40
N GLY A 218 2.79 -4.56 1.24
CA GLY A 218 2.96 -5.45 0.10
C GLY A 218 4.35 -5.40 -0.54
N ALA A 219 5.11 -4.31 -0.34
CA ALA A 219 6.50 -4.23 -0.78
C ALA A 219 7.43 -5.23 -0.09
N LEU A 220 7.00 -5.82 1.04
CA LEU A 220 7.73 -6.86 1.76
C LEU A 220 7.60 -8.25 1.15
N LEU A 221 6.76 -8.43 0.12
CA LEU A 221 6.65 -9.70 -0.57
C LEU A 221 7.99 -10.05 -1.24
N HIS A 222 8.51 -11.24 -0.91
CA HIS A 222 9.83 -11.65 -1.35
C HIS A 222 9.97 -11.60 -2.88
N ARG A 223 11.04 -10.97 -3.39
CA ARG A 223 11.39 -10.80 -4.82
C ARG A 223 10.41 -9.96 -5.64
N LEU A 224 9.51 -9.20 -5.02
CA LEU A 224 8.61 -8.32 -5.77
C LEU A 224 9.36 -7.20 -6.52
N ASP A 225 10.40 -6.66 -5.89
CA ASP A 225 11.31 -5.68 -6.48
C ASP A 225 12.04 -6.25 -7.72
N GLU A 226 12.47 -7.51 -7.67
CA GLU A 226 13.06 -8.21 -8.82
C GLU A 226 12.07 -8.36 -9.98
N VAL A 227 10.83 -8.79 -9.68
CA VAL A 227 9.78 -8.94 -10.71
C VAL A 227 9.49 -7.60 -11.39
N LEU A 228 9.37 -6.52 -10.61
CA LEU A 228 9.15 -5.18 -11.15
C LEU A 228 10.34 -4.69 -11.97
N ARG A 229 11.57 -4.90 -11.50
CA ARG A 229 12.80 -4.54 -12.22
C ARG A 229 12.92 -5.26 -13.56
N VAL A 230 12.67 -6.57 -13.60
CA VAL A 230 12.68 -7.34 -14.85
C VAL A 230 11.57 -6.87 -15.79
N SER A 231 10.38 -6.61 -15.25
CA SER A 231 9.21 -6.23 -16.06
C SER A 231 9.29 -4.82 -16.64
N THR A 232 9.97 -3.89 -15.94
CA THR A 232 10.07 -2.48 -16.33
C THR A 232 11.42 -2.12 -16.94
N GLY A 233 12.46 -2.90 -16.69
CA GLY A 233 13.85 -2.57 -17.06
C GLY A 233 14.48 -1.49 -16.17
N LEU A 234 13.82 -1.08 -15.08
CA LEU A 234 14.26 0.01 -14.21
C LEU A 234 14.83 -0.51 -12.89
N PRO A 235 15.75 0.23 -12.24
CA PRO A 235 16.10 -0.03 -10.85
C PRO A 235 14.85 0.04 -9.96
N VAL A 236 14.74 -0.89 -9.01
CA VAL A 236 13.65 -0.90 -8.03
C VAL A 236 14.27 -1.04 -6.65
N MET A 237 13.85 -0.16 -5.73
CA MET A 237 14.34 -0.10 -4.35
C MET A 237 13.15 -0.20 -3.41
N VAL A 238 13.28 -1.00 -2.36
CA VAL A 238 12.30 -1.02 -1.26
C VAL A 238 12.73 0.02 -0.24
N ALA A 239 11.80 0.87 0.20
CA ALA A 239 12.06 1.84 1.24
C ALA A 239 12.54 1.16 2.53
N GLU A 240 13.35 1.85 3.33
CA GLU A 240 13.93 1.29 4.57
C GLU A 240 12.85 0.85 5.58
N ASN A 241 11.77 1.63 5.71
CA ASN A 241 10.65 1.36 6.62
C ASN A 241 9.32 1.37 5.85
N PRO A 242 9.07 0.41 4.95
CA PRO A 242 8.02 0.51 3.94
C PRO A 242 6.62 0.55 4.56
N LEU A 243 6.40 -0.18 5.66
CA LEU A 243 5.16 -0.16 6.44
C LEU A 243 4.84 1.20 7.08
N GLN A 244 5.87 2.02 7.32
CA GLN A 244 5.75 3.28 8.06
C GLN A 244 5.83 4.52 7.18
N CYS A 245 6.19 4.38 5.89
CA CYS A 245 6.41 5.50 4.98
C CYS A 245 5.26 6.52 5.00
N VAL A 246 4.01 6.08 4.85
CA VAL A 246 2.85 7.01 4.86
C VAL A 246 2.74 7.77 6.19
N ALA A 247 2.88 7.09 7.32
CA ALA A 247 2.78 7.72 8.64
C ALA A 247 3.95 8.69 8.89
N LEU A 248 5.18 8.28 8.56
CA LEU A 248 6.38 9.11 8.68
C LEU A 248 6.30 10.34 7.77
N GLY A 249 5.86 10.17 6.52
CA GLY A 249 5.71 11.28 5.58
C GLY A 249 4.61 12.26 5.99
N THR A 250 3.50 11.76 6.52
CA THR A 250 2.44 12.59 7.10
C THR A 250 2.96 13.37 8.32
N GLY A 251 3.74 12.72 9.20
CA GLY A 251 4.38 13.37 10.34
C GLY A 251 5.37 14.45 9.92
N ARG A 252 6.22 14.18 8.93
CA ARG A 252 7.14 15.17 8.35
C ARG A 252 6.41 16.35 7.72
N ALA A 253 5.28 16.12 7.05
CA ALA A 253 4.44 17.19 6.52
C ALA A 253 3.87 18.10 7.62
N LEU A 254 3.62 17.55 8.81
CA LEU A 254 3.21 18.33 9.98
C LEU A 254 4.37 19.15 10.57
N GLU A 255 5.55 18.57 10.70
CA GLU A 255 6.74 19.24 11.23
C GLU A 255 7.26 20.34 10.29
N GLU A 256 7.29 20.07 8.99
CA GLU A 256 7.78 20.97 7.93
C GLU A 256 6.63 21.73 7.22
N ILE A 257 5.51 21.99 7.90
CA ILE A 257 4.26 22.47 7.29
C ILE A 257 4.41 23.75 6.45
N LYS A 258 5.37 24.62 6.75
CA LYS A 258 5.64 25.82 5.95
C LYS A 258 6.21 25.48 4.58
N ARG A 259 7.12 24.51 4.53
CA ARG A 259 7.79 24.03 3.31
C ARG A 259 6.88 23.13 2.50
N LEU A 260 6.19 22.20 3.18
CA LEU A 260 5.33 21.20 2.54
C LEU A 260 3.88 21.64 2.36
N ARG A 261 3.55 22.91 2.65
CA ARG A 261 2.20 23.45 2.44
C ARG A 261 1.60 23.15 1.05
N PRO A 262 2.36 23.22 -0.06
CA PRO A 262 1.80 22.97 -1.40
C PRO A 262 1.27 21.54 -1.59
N VAL A 263 1.76 20.57 -0.82
CA VAL A 263 1.35 19.16 -0.92
C VAL A 263 0.12 18.86 -0.05
N LEU A 264 -0.33 19.83 0.75
CA LEU A 264 -1.46 19.72 1.65
C LEU A 264 -2.67 20.43 1.06
N SER A 265 -3.83 19.79 1.17
CA SER A 265 -5.11 20.38 0.78
C SER A 265 -6.00 20.60 1.99
N SER A 266 -6.79 21.67 1.98
CA SER A 266 -8.00 21.80 2.79
C SER A 266 -9.18 21.72 1.84
N MET A 267 -10.23 20.95 2.16
CA MET A 267 -11.49 21.17 1.45
C MET A 267 -12.09 22.47 1.96
N TYR A 268 -12.03 23.48 1.08
CA TYR A 268 -12.58 24.84 1.19
C TYR A 268 -12.14 25.65 2.41
#